data_AF-F0J964-F1
#
_entry.id   AF-F0J964-F1
#
_cell.length_a   1.000
_cell.length_b   1.000
_cell.length_c   1.000
_cell.angle_alpha   90.00
_cell.angle_beta   90.00
_cell.angle_gamma   90.00
#
_symmetry.space_group_name_H-M   'P 1'
#
loop_
_entity.id
_entity.type
_entity.pdbx_description
1 polymer ?
#
loop_
_entity_poly.entity_id
_entity_poly.type
_entity_poly.pdbx_seq_one_letter_code
_entity_poly.pdbx_strand_id
1 'polypeptide(L)'
;MARKPKKKGTSGAATHYISRRRACRKLQLSLKDFRRLCILKGIYPVEPKHRRHVNHGNSAHNTFYLVKDIKFIAHEPIIQKFRDFKVFIRRLRKAIGKNERDTAEHIRNNEPVYRLDHIVKERYPTFVDALRDIDDALSMCYLFSSFPKGKVVKPHLVQLCRRVIVEFMHYVIETRALRKVFVSIKGYYYQAEIMGQTITWIVPHNFSFRQPVDVDFKIMVTFTDFYVTLMGCVNYKLYHALNLHYPPKLENEPVE
;
A
#
# COMPACT_ATOMS: atom_id res chain seq x y z
N MET A 1 47.85 9.87 22.68
CA MET A 1 47.50 8.91 21.60
C MET A 1 46.76 9.64 20.48
N ALA A 2 47.39 9.86 19.33
CA ALA A 2 46.76 10.55 18.20
C ALA A 2 45.66 9.69 17.56
N ARG A 3 44.45 10.23 17.42
CA ARG A 3 43.32 9.57 16.74
C ARG A 3 43.69 9.34 15.26
N LYS A 4 43.74 8.08 14.82
CA LYS A 4 43.93 7.71 13.40
C LYS A 4 42.97 8.52 12.51
N PRO A 5 43.42 9.04 11.35
CA PRO A 5 42.57 9.82 10.46
C PRO A 5 41.38 8.97 9.99
N LYS A 6 40.17 9.47 10.24
CA LYS A 6 38.94 8.79 9.80
C LYS A 6 38.82 8.93 8.27
N LYS A 7 38.52 7.82 7.59
CA LYS A 7 38.28 7.82 6.14
C LYS A 7 37.09 8.73 5.81
N LYS A 8 37.21 9.53 4.75
CA LYS A 8 36.15 10.45 4.30
C LYS A 8 34.87 9.66 3.99
N GLY A 9 33.75 10.07 4.58
CA GLY A 9 32.46 9.40 4.41
C GLY A 9 32.18 8.21 5.34
N THR A 10 33.10 7.86 6.25
CA THR A 10 32.86 6.78 7.24
C THR A 10 32.30 7.28 8.57
N SER A 11 32.07 8.60 8.72
CA SER A 11 31.47 9.19 9.93
C SER A 11 30.62 10.42 9.60
N GLY A 12 29.60 10.68 10.42
CA GLY A 12 28.71 11.84 10.31
C GLY A 12 27.52 11.61 9.37
N ALA A 13 26.91 12.68 8.86
CA ALA A 13 25.69 12.62 8.04
C ALA A 13 25.74 11.59 6.90
N ALA A 14 26.92 11.34 6.31
CA ALA A 14 27.10 10.37 5.22
C ALA A 14 26.73 8.92 5.60
N THR A 15 26.83 8.53 6.87
CA THR A 15 26.50 7.16 7.30
C THR A 15 25.00 6.94 7.56
N HIS A 16 24.23 8.02 7.67
CA HIS A 16 22.79 7.93 7.97
C HIS A 16 21.93 7.71 6.72
N TYR A 17 22.45 8.03 5.55
CA TYR A 17 21.72 7.96 4.29
C TYR A 17 22.29 6.91 3.35
N ILE A 18 21.43 6.30 2.56
CA ILE A 18 21.78 5.36 1.50
C ILE A 18 21.03 5.73 0.23
N SER A 19 21.73 5.74 -0.91
CA SER A 19 21.08 6.03 -2.19
C SER A 19 20.17 4.87 -2.61
N ARG A 20 19.10 5.18 -3.34
CA ARG A 20 18.16 4.16 -3.87
C ARG A 20 18.85 2.99 -4.55
N ARG A 21 19.85 3.26 -5.41
CA ARG A 21 20.62 2.22 -6.11
C ARG A 21 21.41 1.31 -5.16
N ARG A 22 21.96 1.85 -4.07
CA ARG A 22 22.67 1.07 -3.04
C ARG A 22 21.68 0.29 -2.18
N ALA A 23 20.52 0.86 -1.84
CA ALA A 23 19.46 0.19 -1.09
C ALA A 23 18.92 -1.04 -1.83
N CYS A 24 18.58 -0.92 -3.13
CA CYS A 24 18.12 -2.05 -3.95
C CYS A 24 19.15 -3.18 -4.00
N ARG A 25 20.44 -2.84 -4.17
CA ARG A 25 21.54 -3.80 -4.18
C ARG A 25 21.70 -4.50 -2.83
N LYS A 26 21.61 -3.76 -1.73
CA LYS A 26 21.72 -4.31 -0.38
C LYS A 26 20.61 -5.31 -0.05
N LEU A 27 19.38 -5.02 -0.46
CA LEU A 27 18.21 -5.89 -0.24
C LEU A 27 18.08 -7.00 -1.29
N GLN A 28 18.89 -6.97 -2.34
CA GLN A 28 18.82 -7.89 -3.49
C GLN A 28 17.41 -7.89 -4.14
N LEU A 29 16.79 -6.71 -4.23
CA LEU A 29 15.46 -6.51 -4.80
C LEU A 29 15.52 -5.75 -6.11
N SER A 30 14.54 -6.02 -6.99
CA SER A 30 14.34 -5.18 -8.18
C SER A 30 13.83 -3.80 -7.77
N LEU A 31 13.96 -2.79 -8.64
CA LEU A 31 13.45 -1.45 -8.35
C LEU A 31 11.93 -1.46 -8.12
N LYS A 32 11.18 -2.30 -8.85
CA LYS A 32 9.73 -2.44 -8.71
C LYS A 32 9.36 -3.01 -7.34
N ASP A 33 10.01 -4.10 -6.94
CA ASP A 33 9.73 -4.76 -5.65
C ASP A 33 10.17 -3.88 -4.48
N PHE A 34 11.30 -3.17 -4.63
CA PHE A 34 11.77 -2.20 -3.64
C PHE A 34 10.74 -1.08 -3.44
N ARG A 35 10.23 -0.47 -4.51
CA ARG A 35 9.17 0.56 -4.42
C ARG A 35 7.92 0.01 -3.74
N ARG A 36 7.49 -1.20 -4.11
CA ARG A 36 6.33 -1.87 -3.51
C ARG A 36 6.52 -2.04 -2.00
N LEU A 37 7.67 -2.56 -1.58
CA LEU A 37 8.00 -2.77 -0.17
C LEU A 37 8.03 -1.45 0.61
N CYS A 38 8.63 -0.41 0.03
CA CYS A 38 8.66 0.93 0.64
C CYS A 38 7.26 1.49 0.86
N ILE A 39 6.35 1.34 -0.11
CA ILE A 39 4.95 1.77 0.02
C ILE A 39 4.26 1.02 1.16
N LEU A 40 4.36 -0.31 1.16
CA LEU A 40 3.73 -1.16 2.17
C LEU A 40 4.18 -0.78 3.58
N LYS A 41 5.49 -0.61 3.79
CA LYS A 41 6.09 -0.23 5.08
C LYS A 41 6.03 1.26 5.42
N GLY A 42 5.58 2.12 4.51
CA GLY A 42 5.56 3.57 4.74
C GLY A 42 6.93 4.23 4.76
N ILE A 43 7.91 3.69 4.03
CA ILE A 43 9.25 4.27 3.94
C ILE A 43 9.35 5.19 2.74
N TYR A 44 9.55 6.46 3.02
CA TYR A 44 9.65 7.50 2.03
C TYR A 44 11.11 7.97 1.85
N PRO A 45 11.45 8.51 0.68
CA PRO A 45 12.76 9.12 0.47
C PRO A 45 12.93 10.37 1.33
N VAL A 46 14.14 10.60 1.82
CA VAL A 46 14.49 11.73 2.70
C VAL A 46 15.58 12.58 2.06
N GLU A 47 15.43 13.90 2.12
CA GLU A 47 16.45 14.83 1.65
C GLU A 47 17.54 15.04 2.72
N PRO A 48 18.83 14.77 2.41
CA PRO A 48 19.91 15.04 3.34
C PRO A 48 20.22 16.53 3.46
N LYS A 49 20.36 17.04 4.69
CA LYS A 49 20.76 18.45 4.96
C LYS A 49 22.01 18.89 4.19
N HIS A 50 23.02 18.00 4.09
CA HIS A 50 24.27 18.26 3.39
C HIS A 50 24.45 17.30 2.21
N ARG A 51 23.76 17.56 1.10
CA ARG A 51 23.70 16.67 -0.08
C ARG A 51 25.07 16.29 -0.64
N ARG A 52 25.96 17.27 -0.83
CA ARG A 52 27.31 17.04 -1.40
C ARG A 52 28.15 16.11 -0.52
N HIS A 53 28.03 16.21 0.79
CA HIS A 53 28.77 15.35 1.72
C HIS A 53 28.30 13.90 1.66
N VAL A 54 27.00 13.68 1.57
CA VAL A 54 26.39 12.34 1.45
C VAL A 54 26.66 11.71 0.08
N ASN A 55 26.69 12.52 -0.98
CA ASN A 55 26.92 12.05 -2.34
C ASN A 55 28.41 12.01 -2.73
N HIS A 56 29.32 11.95 -1.75
CA HIS A 56 30.77 11.91 -1.97
C HIS A 56 31.31 13.00 -2.92
N GLY A 57 30.75 14.21 -2.85
CA GLY A 57 31.15 15.37 -3.68
C GLY A 57 30.36 15.54 -4.98
N ASN A 58 29.49 14.58 -5.34
CA ASN A 58 28.67 14.69 -6.55
C ASN A 58 27.43 15.56 -6.32
N SER A 59 27.14 16.50 -7.22
CA SER A 59 25.95 17.37 -7.19
C SER A 59 24.69 16.74 -7.81
N ALA A 60 24.78 15.52 -8.37
CA ALA A 60 23.67 14.87 -9.04
C ALA A 60 22.43 14.66 -8.14
N HIS A 61 21.25 14.74 -8.76
CA HIS A 61 19.98 14.62 -8.06
C HIS A 61 19.65 13.15 -7.71
N ASN A 62 20.21 12.66 -6.62
CA ASN A 62 19.96 11.31 -6.11
C ASN A 62 18.83 11.29 -5.07
N THR A 63 18.02 10.22 -5.12
CA THR A 63 17.05 9.87 -4.08
C THR A 63 17.74 9.09 -2.96
N PHE A 64 17.58 9.55 -1.72
CA PHE A 64 18.17 8.94 -0.53
C PHE A 64 17.08 8.40 0.41
N TYR A 65 17.45 7.36 1.16
CA TYR A 65 16.67 6.77 2.24
C TYR A 65 17.52 6.72 3.50
N LEU A 66 16.90 6.61 4.68
CA LEU A 66 17.65 6.43 5.91
C LEU A 66 18.14 4.98 6.02
N VAL A 67 19.39 4.82 6.46
CA VAL A 67 20.00 3.50 6.64
C VAL A 67 19.27 2.67 7.69
N LYS A 68 18.72 3.32 8.74
CA LYS A 68 17.91 2.65 9.76
C LYS A 68 16.65 2.00 9.18
N ASP A 69 15.96 2.69 8.28
CA ASP A 69 14.72 2.20 7.68
C ASP A 69 15.02 1.05 6.70
N ILE A 70 16.12 1.15 5.95
CA ILE A 70 16.58 0.06 5.08
C ILE A 70 17.01 -1.18 5.88
N LYS A 71 17.58 -1.00 7.08
CA LYS A 71 17.88 -2.12 7.99
C LYS A 71 16.59 -2.74 8.53
N PHE A 72 15.61 -1.93 8.90
CA PHE A 72 14.31 -2.40 9.37
C PHE A 72 13.62 -3.30 8.34
N ILE A 73 13.51 -2.86 7.08
CA ILE A 73 12.87 -3.69 6.04
C ILE A 73 13.67 -4.90 5.60
N ALA A 74 14.98 -4.97 5.89
CA ALA A 74 15.79 -6.11 5.50
C ALA A 74 15.32 -7.41 6.17
N HIS A 75 14.66 -7.31 7.33
CA HIS A 75 14.13 -8.45 8.07
C HIS A 75 12.67 -8.77 7.73
N GLU A 76 12.07 -8.08 6.76
CA GLU A 76 10.64 -8.24 6.46
C GLU A 76 10.32 -9.57 5.74
N PRO A 77 9.37 -10.39 6.22
CA PRO A 77 9.04 -11.68 5.61
C PRO A 77 8.49 -11.56 4.18
N ILE A 78 7.91 -10.42 3.81
CA ILE A 78 7.39 -10.16 2.46
C ILE A 78 8.48 -10.22 1.39
N ILE A 79 9.73 -9.91 1.76
CA ILE A 79 10.87 -10.06 0.85
C ILE A 79 10.97 -11.50 0.36
N GLN A 80 10.76 -12.48 1.25
CA GLN A 80 10.81 -13.89 0.88
C GLN A 80 9.66 -14.24 -0.07
N LYS A 81 8.45 -13.74 0.20
CA LYS A 81 7.30 -13.92 -0.71
C LYS A 81 7.53 -13.33 -2.10
N PHE A 82 8.22 -12.19 -2.21
CA PHE A 82 8.60 -11.65 -3.53
C PHE A 82 9.61 -12.54 -4.27
N ARG A 83 10.50 -13.22 -3.55
CA ARG A 83 11.44 -14.20 -4.13
C ARG A 83 10.69 -15.45 -4.58
N ASP A 84 9.80 -15.97 -3.74
CA ASP A 84 8.96 -17.13 -4.05
C ASP A 84 8.11 -16.86 -5.31
N PHE A 85 7.53 -15.66 -5.41
CA PHE A 85 6.77 -15.23 -6.59
C PHE A 85 7.63 -15.20 -7.86
N LYS A 86 8.89 -14.77 -7.79
CA LYS A 86 9.81 -14.83 -8.94
C LYS A 86 10.12 -16.26 -9.37
N VAL A 87 10.30 -17.16 -8.40
CA VAL A 87 10.50 -18.59 -8.67
C VAL A 87 9.26 -19.20 -9.31
N PHE A 88 8.08 -18.88 -8.78
CA PHE A 88 6.78 -19.25 -9.33
C PHE A 88 6.65 -18.81 -10.80
N ILE A 89 6.89 -17.54 -11.12
CA ILE A 89 6.82 -17.03 -12.51
C ILE A 89 7.83 -17.75 -13.42
N ARG A 90 9.03 -18.04 -12.93
CA ARG A 90 10.04 -18.79 -13.71
C ARG A 90 9.58 -20.22 -14.00
N ARG A 91 9.03 -20.92 -13.00
CA ARG A 91 8.48 -22.27 -13.16
C ARG A 91 7.29 -22.29 -14.12
N LEU A 92 6.37 -21.35 -13.98
CA LEU A 92 5.20 -21.22 -14.84
C LEU A 92 5.61 -20.96 -16.30
N ARG A 93 6.55 -20.05 -16.56
CA ARG A 93 7.08 -19.81 -17.92
C ARG A 93 7.75 -21.04 -18.51
N LYS A 94 8.47 -21.81 -17.69
CA LYS A 94 9.11 -23.06 -18.14
C LYS A 94 8.07 -24.10 -18.55
N ALA A 95 7.02 -24.31 -17.75
CA ALA A 95 5.93 -25.25 -18.06
C ALA A 95 5.17 -24.84 -19.33
N ILE A 96 4.83 -23.55 -19.45
CA ILE A 96 4.18 -23.00 -20.65
C ILE A 96 5.07 -23.16 -21.89
N GLY A 97 6.36 -22.85 -21.80
CA GLY A 97 7.29 -23.00 -22.92
C GLY A 97 7.52 -24.44 -23.36
N LYS A 98 7.25 -25.42 -22.49
CA LYS A 98 7.27 -26.85 -22.80
C LYS A 98 5.91 -27.40 -23.25
N ASN A 99 4.87 -26.56 -23.32
CA ASN A 99 3.48 -26.96 -23.58
C ASN A 99 2.89 -27.98 -22.58
N GLU A 100 3.41 -28.05 -21.35
CA GLU A 100 2.86 -28.88 -20.28
C GLU A 100 1.65 -28.17 -19.63
N ARG A 101 0.44 -28.41 -20.14
CA ARG A 101 -0.79 -27.70 -19.73
C ARG A 101 -1.17 -27.98 -18.28
N ASP A 102 -1.24 -29.25 -17.89
CA ASP A 102 -1.70 -29.67 -16.56
C ASP A 102 -0.74 -29.17 -15.46
N THR A 103 0.57 -29.30 -15.70
CA THR A 103 1.60 -28.76 -14.81
C THR A 103 1.48 -27.23 -14.67
N ALA A 104 1.22 -26.52 -15.77
CA ALA A 104 1.05 -25.07 -15.74
C ALA A 104 -0.19 -24.64 -14.93
N GLU A 105 -1.28 -25.39 -15.03
CA GLU A 105 -2.50 -25.15 -14.26
C GLU A 105 -2.30 -25.44 -12.77
N HIS A 106 -1.69 -26.58 -12.43
CA HIS A 106 -1.33 -26.89 -11.04
C HIS A 106 -0.41 -25.82 -10.42
N ILE A 107 0.56 -25.32 -11.21
CA ILE A 107 1.39 -24.21 -10.78
C ILE A 107 0.50 -22.98 -10.53
N ARG A 108 -0.35 -22.56 -11.48
CA ARG A 108 -1.23 -21.38 -11.33
C ARG A 108 -2.09 -21.43 -10.07
N ASN A 109 -2.63 -22.59 -9.73
CA ASN A 109 -3.46 -22.78 -8.53
C ASN A 109 -2.65 -22.58 -7.23
N ASN A 110 -1.34 -22.78 -7.28
CA ASN A 110 -0.41 -22.58 -6.17
C ASN A 110 0.30 -21.21 -6.23
N GLU A 111 -0.39 -20.15 -6.67
CA GLU A 111 0.16 -18.79 -6.68
C GLU A 111 0.51 -18.34 -5.24
N PRO A 112 1.76 -17.93 -4.97
CA PRO A 112 2.15 -17.49 -3.64
C PRO A 112 1.54 -16.10 -3.34
N VAL A 113 0.58 -16.09 -2.42
CA VAL A 113 -0.04 -14.87 -1.88
C VAL A 113 0.67 -14.45 -0.59
N TYR A 114 0.83 -13.15 -0.39
CA TYR A 114 1.31 -12.58 0.88
C TYR A 114 0.16 -11.85 1.57
N ARG A 115 0.19 -11.83 2.91
CA ARG A 115 -0.81 -11.12 3.73
C ARG A 115 -0.23 -9.80 4.21
N LEU A 116 -1.07 -8.77 4.34
CA LEU A 116 -0.68 -7.43 4.77
C LEU A 116 -1.07 -7.12 6.23
N ASP A 117 -1.78 -8.03 6.90
CA ASP A 117 -2.34 -7.84 8.25
C ASP A 117 -1.28 -7.42 9.29
N HIS A 118 -0.11 -8.06 9.27
CA HIS A 118 0.99 -7.76 10.19
C HIS A 118 1.57 -6.36 9.95
N ILE A 119 1.67 -5.91 8.69
CA ILE A 119 2.15 -4.56 8.38
C ILE A 119 1.16 -3.51 8.89
N VAL A 120 -0.14 -3.75 8.72
CA VAL A 120 -1.16 -2.81 9.21
C VAL A 120 -1.01 -2.62 10.72
N LYS A 121 -0.86 -3.71 11.48
CA LYS A 121 -0.65 -3.67 12.94
C LYS A 121 0.67 -2.99 13.34
N GLU A 122 1.74 -3.22 12.59
CA GLU A 122 3.03 -2.56 12.86
C GLU A 122 3.01 -1.05 12.55
N ARG A 123 2.30 -0.62 11.49
CA ARG A 123 2.19 0.79 11.12
C ARG A 123 1.23 1.56 12.01
N TYR A 124 0.20 0.90 12.50
CA TYR A 124 -0.84 1.47 13.35
C TYR A 124 -0.96 0.68 14.66
N PRO A 125 -0.11 0.97 15.66
CA PRO A 125 -0.13 0.27 16.94
C PRO A 125 -1.46 0.44 17.69
N THR A 126 -2.11 1.61 17.53
CA THR A 126 -3.42 1.87 18.09
C THR A 126 -4.48 2.03 17.00
N PHE A 127 -5.73 1.78 17.38
CA PHE A 127 -6.85 1.93 16.45
C PHE A 127 -7.12 3.39 16.06
N VAL A 128 -6.88 4.32 16.99
CA VAL A 128 -7.04 5.75 16.71
C VAL A 128 -6.02 6.20 15.66
N ASP A 129 -4.79 5.66 15.68
CA ASP A 129 -3.79 5.95 14.65
C ASP A 129 -4.25 5.48 13.27
N ALA A 130 -4.88 4.29 13.19
CA ALA A 130 -5.47 3.80 11.95
C ALA A 130 -6.63 4.68 11.45
N LEU A 131 -7.48 5.17 12.37
CA LEU A 131 -8.59 6.06 12.02
C LEU A 131 -8.13 7.41 11.48
N ARG A 132 -6.98 7.94 11.95
CA ARG A 132 -6.44 9.22 11.48
C ARG A 132 -5.96 9.18 10.03
N ASP A 133 -5.51 8.03 9.55
CA ASP A 133 -4.97 7.85 8.20
C ASP A 133 -6.01 7.31 7.21
N ILE A 134 -7.27 7.12 7.63
CA ILE A 134 -8.30 6.46 6.81
C ILE A 134 -8.87 7.37 5.71
N ASP A 135 -8.73 8.70 5.82
CA ASP A 135 -9.19 9.70 4.85
C ASP A 135 -8.66 9.42 3.43
N ASP A 136 -7.35 9.19 3.34
CA ASP A 136 -6.65 8.85 2.09
C ASP A 136 -7.07 7.46 1.58
N ALA A 137 -7.23 6.50 2.49
CA ALA A 137 -7.64 5.14 2.15
C ALA A 137 -9.04 5.12 1.53
N LEU A 138 -10.00 5.83 2.13
CA LEU A 138 -11.37 5.99 1.64
C LEU A 138 -11.39 6.64 0.27
N SER A 139 -10.74 7.80 0.13
CA SER A 139 -10.71 8.56 -1.12
C SER A 139 -10.11 7.73 -2.28
N MET A 140 -9.04 6.97 -2.00
CA MET A 140 -8.45 6.07 -2.99
C MET A 140 -9.34 4.87 -3.32
N CYS A 141 -10.01 4.27 -2.34
CA CYS A 141 -10.96 3.19 -2.59
C CYS A 141 -12.11 3.67 -3.48
N TYR A 142 -12.69 4.85 -3.19
CA TYR A 142 -13.75 5.44 -4.02
C TYR A 142 -13.28 5.70 -5.45
N LEU A 143 -12.08 6.25 -5.64
CA LEU A 143 -11.49 6.43 -6.97
C LEU A 143 -11.32 5.10 -7.72
N PHE A 144 -10.83 4.06 -7.06
CA PHE A 144 -10.66 2.74 -7.70
C PHE A 144 -11.99 2.05 -7.98
N SER A 145 -13.03 2.32 -7.19
CA SER A 145 -14.36 1.75 -7.35
C SER A 145 -15.08 2.23 -8.63
N SER A 146 -14.73 3.43 -9.12
CA SER A 146 -15.28 4.04 -10.32
C SER A 146 -14.56 3.63 -11.61
N PHE A 147 -13.40 2.97 -11.50
CA PHE A 147 -12.66 2.53 -12.68
C PHE A 147 -13.41 1.42 -13.45
N PRO A 148 -13.45 1.49 -14.79
CA PRO A 148 -13.99 0.42 -15.61
C PRO A 148 -13.10 -0.83 -15.50
N LYS A 149 -13.66 -1.99 -15.82
CA LYS A 149 -12.92 -3.26 -15.90
C LYS A 149 -11.87 -3.14 -17.02
N GLY A 150 -10.63 -2.84 -16.65
CA GLY A 150 -9.54 -2.59 -17.58
C GLY A 150 -8.36 -3.56 -17.39
N LYS A 151 -7.40 -3.53 -18.30
CA LYS A 151 -6.18 -4.36 -18.23
C LYS A 151 -5.21 -3.93 -17.11
N VAL A 152 -5.30 -2.68 -16.66
CA VAL A 152 -4.34 -2.06 -15.72
C VAL A 152 -4.70 -2.36 -14.26
N VAL A 153 -5.99 -2.39 -13.93
CA VAL A 153 -6.49 -2.61 -12.57
C VAL A 153 -7.18 -3.96 -12.51
N LYS A 154 -6.78 -4.80 -11.55
CA LYS A 154 -7.37 -6.13 -11.37
C LYS A 154 -8.86 -6.00 -10.99
N PRO A 155 -9.79 -6.68 -11.67
CA PRO A 155 -11.22 -6.62 -11.34
C PRO A 155 -11.51 -6.97 -9.88
N HIS A 156 -10.78 -7.94 -9.32
CA HIS A 156 -10.88 -8.34 -7.92
C HIS A 156 -10.61 -7.17 -6.95
N LEU A 157 -9.61 -6.34 -7.23
CA LEU A 157 -9.28 -5.20 -6.37
C LEU A 157 -10.40 -4.14 -6.39
N VAL A 158 -11.02 -3.92 -7.56
CA VAL A 158 -12.17 -3.00 -7.69
C VAL A 158 -13.36 -3.51 -6.89
N GLN A 159 -13.63 -4.81 -6.94
CA GLN A 159 -14.71 -5.44 -6.15
C GLN A 159 -14.44 -5.31 -4.64
N LEU A 160 -13.21 -5.57 -4.20
CA LEU A 160 -12.83 -5.39 -2.80
C LEU A 160 -13.00 -3.93 -2.35
N CYS A 161 -12.58 -2.95 -3.17
CA CYS A 161 -12.79 -1.53 -2.87
C CYS A 161 -14.27 -1.20 -2.68
N ARG A 162 -15.14 -1.69 -3.59
CA ARG A 162 -16.60 -1.50 -3.47
C ARG A 162 -17.15 -2.11 -2.19
N ARG A 163 -16.71 -3.32 -1.85
CA ARG A 163 -17.14 -4.02 -0.62
C ARG A 163 -16.79 -3.21 0.63
N VAL A 164 -15.52 -2.82 0.79
CA VAL A 164 -15.07 -2.09 1.99
C VAL A 164 -15.69 -0.70 2.11
N ILE A 165 -16.01 -0.04 0.98
CA ILE A 165 -16.74 1.22 0.94
C ILE A 165 -18.17 1.03 1.47
N VAL A 166 -18.89 0.03 0.97
CA VAL A 166 -20.28 -0.22 1.37
C VAL A 166 -20.35 -0.58 2.86
N GLU A 167 -19.44 -1.43 3.34
CA GLU A 167 -19.28 -1.73 4.76
C GLU A 167 -19.06 -0.46 5.60
N PHE A 168 -18.15 0.42 5.18
CA PHE A 168 -17.88 1.66 5.90
C PHE A 168 -19.08 2.63 5.87
N MET A 169 -19.74 2.78 4.72
CA MET A 169 -20.93 3.61 4.58
C MET A 169 -22.06 3.12 5.47
N HIS A 170 -22.28 1.79 5.54
CA HIS A 170 -23.26 1.18 6.41
C HIS A 170 -23.01 1.54 7.88
N TYR A 171 -21.75 1.43 8.35
CA TYR A 171 -21.38 1.88 9.69
C TYR A 171 -21.72 3.37 9.94
N VAL A 172 -21.37 4.26 8.99
CA VAL A 172 -21.63 5.71 9.12
C VAL A 172 -23.13 6.02 9.17
N ILE A 173 -23.95 5.29 8.40
CA ILE A 173 -25.41 5.42 8.39
C ILE A 173 -25.99 4.96 9.73
N GLU A 174 -25.61 3.77 10.19
CA GLU A 174 -26.13 3.17 11.44
C GLU A 174 -25.81 4.05 12.66
N THR A 175 -24.59 4.58 12.72
CA THR A 175 -24.14 5.45 13.81
C THR A 175 -24.60 6.90 13.70
N ARG A 176 -25.18 7.28 12.56
CA ARG A 176 -25.52 8.69 12.24
C ARG A 176 -24.33 9.62 12.49
N ALA A 177 -23.14 9.17 12.09
CA ALA A 177 -21.86 9.85 12.37
C ALA A 177 -21.55 11.00 11.40
N LEU A 178 -22.32 11.16 10.32
CA LEU A 178 -22.12 12.22 9.34
C LEU A 178 -22.38 13.61 9.97
N ARG A 179 -21.48 14.57 9.70
CA ARG A 179 -21.54 15.93 10.28
C ARG A 179 -21.63 17.01 9.23
N LYS A 180 -20.80 16.94 8.18
CA LYS A 180 -20.76 17.95 7.13
C LYS A 180 -20.70 17.30 5.76
N VAL A 181 -21.32 17.97 4.79
CA VAL A 181 -21.31 17.59 3.39
C VAL A 181 -21.02 18.84 2.57
N PHE A 182 -20.15 18.71 1.58
CA PHE A 182 -19.83 19.79 0.65
C PHE A 182 -19.74 19.26 -0.77
N VAL A 183 -20.54 19.83 -1.67
CA VAL A 183 -20.54 19.47 -3.09
C VAL A 183 -19.60 20.41 -3.84
N SER A 184 -18.68 19.83 -4.61
CA SER A 184 -17.71 20.56 -5.42
C SER A 184 -17.72 20.10 -6.87
N ILE A 185 -16.95 20.79 -7.71
CA ILE A 185 -16.68 20.37 -9.10
C ILE A 185 -15.96 19.00 -9.13
N LYS A 186 -15.15 18.65 -8.12
CA LYS A 186 -14.39 17.39 -8.07
C LYS A 186 -15.24 16.19 -7.65
N GLY A 187 -16.32 16.43 -6.92
CA GLY A 187 -17.09 15.39 -6.25
C GLY A 187 -17.72 15.87 -4.95
N TYR A 188 -18.16 14.91 -4.16
CA TYR A 188 -18.80 15.09 -2.86
C TYR A 188 -17.78 14.89 -1.75
N TYR A 189 -17.62 15.89 -0.89
CA TYR A 189 -16.86 15.76 0.35
C TYR A 189 -17.82 15.42 1.49
N TYR A 190 -17.48 14.37 2.23
CA TYR A 190 -18.18 13.96 3.43
C TYR A 190 -17.25 14.09 4.62
N GLN A 191 -17.79 14.54 5.75
CA GLN A 191 -17.09 14.56 7.02
C GLN A 191 -17.93 13.82 8.06
N ALA A 192 -17.36 12.78 8.67
CA ALA A 192 -17.96 12.04 9.76
C ALA A 192 -17.09 12.10 11.02
N GLU A 193 -17.74 11.99 12.17
CA GLU A 193 -17.08 11.96 13.48
C GLU A 193 -17.17 10.53 14.05
N ILE A 194 -16.03 9.85 14.10
CA ILE A 194 -15.92 8.46 14.54
C ILE A 194 -14.92 8.40 15.69
N MET A 195 -15.38 7.98 16.87
CA MET A 195 -14.55 7.87 18.09
C MET A 195 -13.73 9.14 18.40
N GLY A 196 -14.34 10.32 18.23
CA GLY A 196 -13.69 11.62 18.45
C GLY A 196 -12.64 12.02 17.40
N GLN A 197 -12.50 11.26 16.30
CA GLN A 197 -11.73 11.68 15.13
C GLN A 197 -12.66 12.17 14.03
N THR A 198 -12.34 13.32 13.45
CA THR A 198 -13.03 13.85 12.27
C THR A 198 -12.38 13.31 11.01
N ILE A 199 -13.13 12.48 10.28
CA ILE A 199 -12.68 11.79 9.06
C ILE A 199 -13.33 12.51 7.87
N THR A 200 -12.52 12.96 6.92
CA THR A 200 -12.99 13.68 5.72
C THR A 200 -12.50 12.98 4.46
N TRP A 201 -13.45 12.55 3.61
CA TRP A 201 -13.12 11.86 2.36
C TRP A 201 -13.90 12.45 1.18
N ILE A 202 -13.36 12.21 -0.01
CA ILE A 202 -13.98 12.63 -1.28
C ILE A 202 -14.52 11.42 -2.04
N VAL A 203 -15.75 11.55 -2.52
CA VAL A 203 -16.37 10.66 -3.50
C VAL A 203 -16.40 11.39 -4.84
N PRO A 204 -15.64 10.92 -5.85
CA PRO A 204 -15.61 11.57 -7.15
C PRO A 204 -16.98 11.46 -7.84
N HIS A 205 -17.32 12.47 -8.66
CA HIS A 205 -18.46 12.35 -9.56
C HIS A 205 -18.27 11.17 -10.53
N ASN A 206 -19.37 10.50 -10.86
CA ASN A 206 -19.33 9.31 -11.70
C ASN A 206 -19.20 9.70 -13.19
N PHE A 207 -18.01 10.12 -13.58
CA PHE A 207 -17.66 10.43 -14.97
C PHE A 207 -16.96 9.26 -15.66
N SER A 208 -16.97 9.28 -17.00
CA SER A 208 -16.22 8.29 -17.78
C SER A 208 -14.73 8.41 -17.52
N PHE A 209 -14.12 7.32 -17.03
CA PHE A 209 -12.70 7.29 -16.77
C PHE A 209 -11.91 7.32 -18.08
N ARG A 210 -11.10 8.38 -18.26
CA ARG A 210 -10.05 8.43 -19.28
C ARG A 210 -8.71 8.22 -18.60
N GLN A 211 -8.02 7.15 -18.96
CA GLN A 211 -6.73 6.84 -18.35
C GLN A 211 -5.69 7.91 -18.72
N PRO A 212 -5.18 8.69 -17.74
CA PRO A 212 -4.08 9.62 -18.01
C PRO A 212 -2.78 8.85 -18.28
N VAL A 213 -1.99 9.34 -19.24
CA VAL A 213 -0.71 8.73 -19.65
C VAL A 213 0.37 8.92 -18.58
N ASP A 214 0.31 10.02 -17.83
CA ASP A 214 1.37 10.43 -16.89
C ASP A 214 1.28 9.80 -15.50
N VAL A 215 0.30 8.93 -15.26
CA VAL A 215 0.06 8.33 -13.94
C VAL A 215 0.55 6.89 -13.87
N ASP A 216 1.44 6.60 -12.92
CA ASP A 216 1.91 5.23 -12.66
C ASP A 216 0.91 4.45 -11.80
N PHE A 217 -0.04 3.80 -12.46
CA PHE A 217 -1.03 2.94 -11.81
C PHE A 217 -0.44 1.78 -11.02
N LYS A 218 0.80 1.33 -11.30
CA LYS A 218 1.40 0.23 -10.53
C LYS A 218 1.69 0.66 -9.09
N ILE A 219 2.05 1.93 -8.90
CA ILE A 219 2.23 2.53 -7.58
C ILE A 219 0.87 2.63 -6.90
N MET A 220 -0.12 3.21 -7.56
CA MET A 220 -1.47 3.36 -7.00
C MET A 220 -2.09 2.02 -6.59
N VAL A 221 -1.97 0.99 -7.42
CA VAL A 221 -2.46 -0.36 -7.09
C VAL A 221 -1.82 -0.90 -5.81
N THR A 222 -0.54 -0.61 -5.56
CA THR A 222 0.12 -1.04 -4.32
C THR A 222 -0.44 -0.30 -3.10
N PHE A 223 -0.72 1.00 -3.22
CA PHE A 223 -1.38 1.76 -2.17
C PHE A 223 -2.79 1.22 -1.90
N THR A 224 -3.58 1.01 -2.95
CA THR A 224 -4.94 0.49 -2.83
C THR A 224 -4.97 -0.91 -2.20
N ASP A 225 -4.02 -1.79 -2.54
CA ASP A 225 -3.89 -3.13 -1.93
C ASP A 225 -3.70 -3.04 -0.40
N PHE A 226 -2.84 -2.11 0.06
CA PHE A 226 -2.66 -1.82 1.47
C PHE A 226 -3.90 -1.20 2.11
N TYR A 227 -4.49 -0.19 1.47
CA TYR A 227 -5.66 0.53 1.98
C TYR A 227 -6.90 -0.35 2.10
N VAL A 228 -7.13 -1.27 1.17
CA VAL A 228 -8.23 -2.25 1.29
C VAL A 228 -8.03 -3.13 2.52
N THR A 229 -6.80 -3.56 2.81
CA THR A 229 -6.51 -4.35 4.02
C THR A 229 -6.71 -3.52 5.29
N LEU A 230 -6.23 -2.27 5.29
CA LEU A 230 -6.44 -1.32 6.39
C LEU A 230 -7.94 -1.10 6.65
N MET A 231 -8.71 -0.80 5.61
CA MET A 231 -10.17 -0.60 5.67
C MET A 231 -10.86 -1.85 6.22
N GLY A 232 -10.48 -3.05 5.77
CA GLY A 232 -11.03 -4.30 6.29
C GLY A 232 -10.76 -4.49 7.78
N CYS A 233 -9.53 -4.23 8.25
CA CYS A 233 -9.20 -4.26 9.68
C CYS A 233 -9.97 -3.20 10.48
N VAL A 234 -10.19 -2.01 9.90
CA VAL A 234 -10.93 -0.94 10.56
C VAL A 234 -12.42 -1.28 10.66
N ASN A 235 -13.04 -1.67 9.54
CA ASN A 235 -14.45 -2.05 9.48
C ASN A 235 -14.75 -3.18 10.45
N TYR A 236 -13.89 -4.21 10.51
CA TYR A 236 -14.01 -5.30 11.50
C TYR A 236 -14.16 -4.75 12.93
N LYS A 237 -13.27 -3.84 13.34
CA LYS A 237 -13.29 -3.27 14.69
C LYS A 237 -14.47 -2.31 14.92
N LEU A 238 -14.85 -1.53 13.91
CA LEU A 238 -16.01 -0.63 13.96
C LEU A 238 -17.33 -1.41 14.13
N TYR A 239 -17.52 -2.49 13.37
CA TYR A 239 -18.70 -3.34 13.48
C TYR A 239 -18.78 -4.02 14.84
N HIS A 240 -17.66 -4.57 15.32
CA HIS A 240 -17.61 -5.15 16.67
C HIS A 240 -17.89 -4.14 17.78
N ALA A 241 -17.51 -2.87 17.61
CA ALA A 241 -17.85 -1.81 18.58
C ALA A 241 -19.36 -1.52 18.67
N LEU A 242 -20.12 -1.81 17.60
CA LEU A 242 -21.59 -1.70 17.56
C LEU A 242 -22.30 -3.03 17.85
N ASN A 243 -21.57 -4.10 18.19
CA ASN A 243 -22.09 -5.46 18.30
C ASN A 243 -22.76 -5.99 17.01
N LEU A 244 -22.31 -5.52 15.84
CA LEU A 244 -22.76 -6.02 14.54
C LEU A 244 -21.87 -7.17 14.06
N HIS A 245 -22.45 -8.10 13.30
CA HIS A 245 -21.70 -9.18 12.66
C HIS A 245 -20.86 -8.65 11.49
N TYR A 246 -19.59 -9.05 11.43
CA TYR A 246 -18.68 -8.76 10.32
C TYR A 246 -18.16 -10.05 9.67
N PRO A 247 -18.15 -10.18 8.32
CA PRO A 247 -18.69 -9.23 7.35
C PRO A 247 -20.24 -9.17 7.38
N PRO A 248 -20.85 -8.04 7.00
CA PRO A 248 -22.31 -7.95 6.88
C PRO A 248 -22.81 -8.88 5.78
N LYS A 249 -23.88 -9.63 6.06
CA LYS A 249 -24.54 -10.47 5.06
C LYS A 249 -25.54 -9.62 4.29
N LEU A 250 -25.46 -9.64 2.96
CA LEU A 250 -26.48 -9.02 2.11
C LEU A 250 -27.60 -10.03 1.86
N GLU A 251 -28.86 -9.61 1.93
CA GLU A 251 -30.03 -10.50 1.77
C GLU A 251 -30.09 -11.24 0.42
N ASN A 252 -29.32 -10.79 -0.59
CA ASN A 252 -29.30 -11.35 -1.95
C ASN A 252 -28.07 -12.22 -2.27
N GLU A 253 -27.26 -12.62 -1.28
CA GLU A 253 -26.23 -13.66 -1.52
C GLU A 253 -26.87 -15.05 -1.41
N PRO A 254 -26.80 -15.90 -2.44
CA PRO A 254 -27.13 -17.31 -2.26
C PRO A 254 -26.21 -17.85 -1.17
N VAL A 255 -26.79 -18.48 -0.15
CA VAL A 255 -26.06 -19.19 0.88
C VAL A 255 -25.24 -20.27 0.17
N GLU A 256 -23.92 -20.10 0.10
CA GLU A 256 -22.99 -21.17 -0.25
C GLU A 256 -22.99 -22.27 0.83
#